data_AF-A0A058ZXJ8-F1
#
_entry.id   AF-A0A058ZXJ8-F1
#
_cell.length_a   1.000
_cell.length_b   1.000
_cell.length_c   1.000
_cell.angle_alpha   90.00
_cell.angle_beta   90.00
_cell.angle_gamma   90.00
#
_symmetry.space_group_name_H-M   'P 1'
#
loop_
_entity.id
_entity.type
_entity.pdbx_description
1 polymer ?
#
loop_
_entity_poly.entity_id
_entity_poly.type
_entity_poly.pdbx_seq_one_letter_code
_entity_poly.pdbx_strand_id
1 'polypeptide(L)'
;MGTFCKQTKLHNIGATLVGVDKFGNKYYERLGETQHGRHRWVEYAEKGRYNASQVPAEWHGWLHHITDHTGDELLMLKPKRYGAEHRENLSGEGEAYIYHSKGHALNPGQRDWTRFKSWEPAKTDSQ
;
A
#
# COMPACT_ATOMS: atom_id res chain seq x y z
N MET A 1 9.28 -5.17 25.49
CA MET A 1 9.29 -4.64 24.10
C MET A 1 7.93 -4.03 23.82
N GLY A 2 7.80 -2.70 23.74
CA GLY A 2 6.50 -2.07 23.50
C GLY A 2 6.49 -0.59 23.84
N THR A 3 7.12 0.24 23.01
CA THR A 3 7.25 1.69 23.28
C THR A 3 6.99 2.59 22.07
N PHE A 4 6.41 2.11 20.96
CA PHE A 4 6.24 2.94 19.77
C PHE A 4 4.90 3.69 19.64
N CYS A 5 3.83 3.31 20.36
CA CYS A 5 2.53 3.98 20.21
C CYS A 5 2.40 5.33 20.97
N LYS A 6 3.30 5.63 21.93
CA LYS A 6 3.25 6.89 22.68
C LYS A 6 4.02 8.05 22.03
N GLN A 7 4.91 7.77 21.07
CA GLN A 7 5.83 8.75 20.49
C GLN A 7 5.08 9.83 19.69
N THR A 8 4.15 9.45 18.81
CA THR A 8 3.41 10.39 17.95
C THR A 8 2.53 11.35 18.75
N LYS A 9 1.95 10.91 19.86
CA LYS A 9 1.08 11.77 20.69
C LYS A 9 1.80 13.00 21.28
N LEU A 10 3.09 12.90 21.57
CA LEU A 10 3.88 14.05 22.05
C LEU A 10 4.20 15.03 20.93
N HIS A 11 4.45 14.52 19.73
CA HIS A 11 4.73 15.34 18.55
C HIS A 11 3.50 16.12 18.08
N ASN A 12 2.29 15.59 18.32
CA ASN A 12 1.03 16.25 17.98
C ASN A 12 0.80 17.56 18.77
N ILE A 13 1.46 17.75 19.92
CA ILE A 13 1.34 18.98 20.69
C ILE A 13 2.10 20.09 19.95
N GLY A 14 1.34 20.99 19.30
CA GLY A 14 1.88 22.09 18.49
C GLY A 14 2.08 21.76 17.01
N ALA A 15 1.56 20.64 16.52
CA ALA A 15 1.54 20.30 15.10
C ALA A 15 0.23 20.75 14.43
N THR A 16 0.30 21.12 13.16
CA THR A 16 -0.86 21.44 12.33
C THR A 16 -1.36 20.18 11.63
N LEU A 17 -2.68 19.95 11.69
CA LEU A 17 -3.31 18.90 10.89
C LEU A 17 -3.42 19.40 9.45
N VAL A 18 -2.74 18.72 8.52
CA VAL A 18 -2.72 19.09 7.10
C VAL A 18 -3.88 18.44 6.36
N GLY A 19 -4.16 17.17 6.64
CA GLY A 19 -5.25 16.46 5.98
C GLY A 19 -5.51 15.08 6.58
N VAL A 20 -6.56 14.44 6.06
CA VAL A 20 -7.00 13.11 6.47
C VAL A 20 -7.31 12.31 5.21
N ASP A 21 -6.72 11.11 5.07
CA ASP A 21 -7.02 10.26 3.93
C ASP A 21 -8.36 9.51 4.09
N LYS A 22 -8.76 8.80 3.04
CA LYS A 22 -9.96 7.95 3.02
C LYS A 22 -9.93 6.78 4.02
N PHE A 23 -8.76 6.38 4.50
CA PHE A 23 -8.58 5.31 5.49
C PHE A 23 -8.64 5.86 6.93
N GLY A 24 -8.71 7.19 7.08
CA GLY A 24 -8.75 7.89 8.36
C GLY A 24 -7.37 8.21 8.94
N ASN A 25 -6.29 7.97 8.19
CA ASN A 25 -4.94 8.34 8.60
C ASN A 25 -4.82 9.86 8.60
N LYS A 26 -4.25 10.42 9.67
CA LYS A 26 -4.12 11.87 9.85
C LYS A 26 -2.70 12.30 9.59
N TYR A 27 -2.53 13.31 8.75
CA TYR A 27 -1.23 13.83 8.34
C TYR A 27 -0.95 15.15 9.04
N TYR A 28 0.19 15.21 9.72
CA TYR A 28 0.58 16.36 10.54
C TYR A 28 1.87 16.97 10.02
N GLU A 29 1.95 18.30 10.11
CA GLU A 29 3.15 19.05 9.83
C GLU A 29 3.51 19.97 11.01
N ARG A 30 4.80 20.19 11.23
CA ARG A 30 5.31 21.16 12.20
C ARG A 30 6.46 21.95 11.60
N LEU A 31 6.14 23.03 10.91
CA LEU A 31 7.10 24.00 10.37
C LEU A 31 7.68 24.85 11.52
N GLY A 32 8.99 24.87 11.69
CA GLY A 32 9.67 25.64 12.75
C GLY A 32 10.81 24.89 13.42
N GLU A 33 10.86 24.90 14.77
CA GLU A 33 11.91 24.35 15.65
C GLU A 33 12.11 22.81 15.56
N THR A 34 11.47 22.14 14.61
CA THR A 34 11.60 20.69 14.45
C THR A 34 12.78 20.36 13.56
N GLN A 35 13.54 19.34 13.92
CA GLN A 35 14.62 18.82 13.09
C GLN A 35 14.14 18.53 11.65
N HIS A 36 14.93 18.95 10.66
CA HIS A 36 14.66 18.64 9.26
C HIS A 36 14.46 17.13 9.05
N GLY A 37 13.44 16.77 8.25
CA GLY A 37 13.01 15.38 8.03
C GLY A 37 12.07 14.79 9.09
N ARG A 38 11.84 15.46 10.23
CA ARG A 38 10.88 15.03 11.27
C ARG A 38 9.66 15.94 11.40
N HIS A 39 9.53 16.94 10.53
CA HIS A 39 8.44 17.91 10.58
C HIS A 39 7.15 17.37 9.96
N ARG A 40 7.19 16.27 9.18
CA ARG A 40 6.00 15.60 8.64
C ARG A 40 5.88 14.20 9.21
N TRP A 41 4.69 13.82 9.67
CA TRP A 41 4.39 12.44 10.09
C TRP A 41 2.92 12.10 9.89
N VAL A 42 2.63 10.81 9.98
CA VAL A 42 1.28 10.26 9.89
C VAL A 42 0.89 9.61 11.23
N GLU A 43 -0.33 9.85 11.69
CA GLU A 43 -0.98 9.06 12.73
C GLU A 43 -1.98 8.12 12.05
N TYR A 44 -1.66 6.82 12.05
CA TYR A 44 -2.54 5.80 11.49
C TYR A 44 -3.85 5.71 12.27
N ALA A 45 -4.97 5.52 11.55
CA ALA A 45 -6.27 5.32 12.16
C ALA A 45 -6.32 4.03 13.00
N GLU A 46 -5.75 2.96 12.45
CA GLU A 46 -5.67 1.66 13.11
C GLU A 46 -4.50 1.60 14.08
N LYS A 47 -4.80 1.57 15.38
CA LYS A 47 -3.77 1.63 16.44
C LYS A 47 -3.17 0.26 16.79
N GLY A 48 -3.85 -0.83 16.43
CA GLY A 48 -3.47 -2.19 16.82
C GLY A 48 -2.47 -2.85 15.87
N ARG A 49 -2.67 -2.70 14.56
CA ARG A 49 -1.86 -3.32 13.50
C ARG A 49 -1.51 -2.31 12.40
N TYR A 50 -0.91 -1.18 12.79
CA TYR A 50 -0.49 -0.20 11.80
C TYR A 50 0.67 -0.74 10.95
N ASN A 51 0.64 -0.42 9.66
CA ASN A 51 1.67 -0.81 8.69
C ASN A 51 2.03 0.41 7.82
N ALA A 52 3.33 0.59 7.53
CA ALA A 52 3.81 1.69 6.70
C ALA A 52 3.16 1.72 5.30
N SER A 53 2.77 0.56 4.78
CA SER A 53 2.10 0.44 3.48
C SER A 53 0.63 0.88 3.48
N GLN A 54 0.05 1.28 4.60
CA GLN A 54 -1.34 1.78 4.68
C GLN A 54 -1.50 3.20 4.13
N VAL A 55 -0.40 3.94 3.97
CA VAL A 55 -0.41 5.28 3.37
C VAL A 55 -0.69 5.18 1.87
N PRO A 56 -1.72 5.84 1.34
CA PRO A 56 -2.01 5.85 -0.09
C PRO A 56 -0.94 6.61 -0.88
N ALA A 57 -0.84 6.31 -2.17
CA ALA A 57 0.15 6.90 -3.07
C ALA A 57 0.13 8.44 -3.09
N GLU A 58 -1.04 9.04 -2.96
CA GLU A 58 -1.24 10.49 -2.93
C GLU A 58 -0.52 11.15 -1.74
N TRP A 59 -0.60 10.53 -0.56
CA TRP A 59 0.02 11.05 0.66
C TRP A 59 1.47 10.58 0.85
N HIS A 60 1.86 9.48 0.20
CA HIS A 60 3.21 8.94 0.27
C HIS A 60 4.27 9.94 -0.25
N GLY A 61 3.99 10.63 -1.36
CA GLY A 61 4.92 11.63 -1.91
C GLY A 61 5.19 12.79 -0.94
N TRP A 62 4.13 13.34 -0.35
CA TRP A 62 4.19 14.43 0.62
C TRP A 62 4.93 14.03 1.90
N LEU A 63 4.61 12.86 2.45
CA LEU A 63 5.21 12.34 3.68
C LEU A 63 6.71 12.08 3.53
N HIS A 64 7.14 11.62 2.36
CA HIS A 64 8.54 11.34 2.05
C HIS A 64 9.32 12.55 1.51
N HIS A 65 8.75 13.76 1.57
CA HIS A 65 9.41 14.99 1.10
C HIS A 65 9.83 14.93 -0.39
N ILE A 66 9.12 14.13 -1.19
CA ILE A 66 9.34 14.05 -2.64
C ILE A 66 8.67 15.24 -3.34
N THR A 67 7.52 15.66 -2.80
CA THR A 67 6.72 16.78 -3.29
C THR A 67 6.11 17.53 -2.11
N ASP A 68 5.85 18.82 -2.30
CA ASP A 68 5.14 19.65 -1.33
C ASP A 68 3.62 19.69 -1.59
N HIS A 69 3.15 19.08 -2.67
CA HIS A 69 1.73 18.91 -2.94
C HIS A 69 1.10 18.00 -1.90
N THR A 70 -0.03 18.42 -1.33
CA THR A 70 -0.78 17.62 -0.37
C THR A 70 -1.45 16.43 -1.05
N GLY A 71 -1.81 15.40 -0.28
CA GLY A 71 -2.51 14.24 -0.85
C GLY A 71 -3.86 14.61 -1.47
N ASP A 72 -4.54 15.62 -0.93
CA ASP A 72 -5.83 16.10 -1.47
C ASP A 72 -5.67 16.75 -2.86
N GLU A 73 -4.58 17.51 -3.09
CA GLU A 73 -4.25 18.06 -4.40
C GLU A 73 -3.94 16.95 -5.42
N LEU A 74 -3.16 15.95 -5.01
CA LEU A 74 -2.78 14.83 -5.87
C LEU A 74 -3.96 13.89 -6.16
N LEU A 75 -4.90 13.77 -5.22
CA LEU A 75 -6.12 12.98 -5.41
C LEU A 75 -6.98 13.54 -6.57
N MET A 76 -6.99 14.87 -6.78
CA MET A 76 -7.68 15.48 -7.93
C MET A 76 -7.07 15.09 -9.28
N LEU A 77 -5.77 14.77 -9.29
CA LEU A 77 -5.02 14.35 -10.47
C LEU A 77 -5.09 12.84 -10.72
N LYS A 78 -5.71 12.06 -9.81
CA LYS A 78 -5.76 10.60 -9.92
C LYS A 78 -6.48 10.16 -11.21
N PRO A 79 -5.89 9.27 -12.03
CA PRO A 79 -6.49 8.83 -13.28
C PRO A 79 -7.75 7.99 -13.03
N LYS A 80 -8.92 8.52 -13.43
CA LYS A 80 -10.22 7.89 -13.18
C LYS A 80 -10.45 6.58 -13.94
N ARG A 81 -9.83 6.40 -15.10
CA ARG A 81 -10.11 5.27 -16.01
C ARG A 81 -9.51 3.94 -15.56
N TYR A 82 -8.35 3.98 -14.94
CA TYR A 82 -7.56 2.79 -14.60
C TYR A 82 -6.94 2.85 -13.20
N GLY A 83 -7.19 3.94 -12.45
CA GLY A 83 -6.68 4.09 -11.11
C GLY A 83 -7.26 3.03 -10.19
N ALA A 84 -6.42 2.09 -9.77
CA ALA A 84 -6.78 1.13 -8.75
C ALA A 84 -6.88 1.82 -7.38
N GLU A 85 -7.69 1.24 -6.50
CA GLU A 85 -7.73 1.66 -5.11
C GLU A 85 -6.50 1.11 -4.36
N HIS A 86 -5.98 1.94 -3.46
CA HIS A 86 -4.88 1.57 -2.60
C HIS A 86 -5.22 0.33 -1.77
N ARG A 87 -4.28 -0.62 -1.72
CA ARG A 87 -4.34 -1.80 -0.87
C ARG A 87 -3.03 -1.89 -0.12
N GLU A 88 -3.12 -2.11 1.18
CA GLU A 88 -1.93 -2.34 2.00
C GLU A 88 -1.21 -3.63 1.60
N ASN A 89 0.03 -3.74 2.03
CA ASN A 89 0.82 -4.94 1.78
C ASN A 89 0.43 -6.05 2.76
N LEU A 90 -0.35 -7.02 2.28
CA LEU A 90 -0.82 -8.21 3.01
C LEU A 90 0.15 -9.40 2.92
N SER A 91 1.43 -9.13 2.64
CA SER A 91 2.47 -10.17 2.63
C SER A 91 2.51 -10.91 3.97
N GLY A 92 2.31 -12.23 3.92
CA GLY A 92 2.31 -13.09 5.11
C GLY A 92 0.95 -13.33 5.76
N GLU A 93 -0.14 -12.70 5.28
CA GLU A 93 -1.50 -12.91 5.82
C GLU A 93 -2.29 -14.04 5.12
N GLY A 94 -1.60 -14.87 4.32
CA GLY A 94 -2.14 -16.05 3.67
C GLY A 94 -2.04 -16.02 2.14
N GLU A 95 -1.90 -17.19 1.53
CA GLU A 95 -1.64 -17.37 0.09
C GLU A 95 -2.71 -16.74 -0.82
N ALA A 96 -3.96 -16.62 -0.35
CA ALA A 96 -5.04 -16.00 -1.12
C ALA A 96 -4.87 -14.48 -1.31
N TYR A 97 -4.16 -13.81 -0.39
CA TYR A 97 -3.94 -12.36 -0.45
C TYR A 97 -2.60 -11.99 -1.10
N ILE A 98 -1.66 -12.94 -1.11
CA ILE A 98 -0.31 -12.77 -1.65
C ILE A 98 -0.34 -12.95 -3.16
N TYR A 99 0.45 -12.14 -3.86
CA TYR A 99 0.60 -12.29 -5.30
C TYR A 99 1.51 -13.49 -5.62
N HIS A 100 1.01 -14.40 -6.45
CA HIS A 100 1.78 -15.50 -7.03
C HIS A 100 2.01 -15.27 -8.52
N SER A 101 3.23 -15.56 -8.98
CA SER A 101 3.55 -15.49 -10.41
C SER A 101 2.72 -16.52 -11.21
N LYS A 102 2.58 -16.30 -12.52
CA LYS A 102 1.74 -17.15 -13.38
C LYS A 102 2.19 -18.62 -13.44
N GLY A 103 3.44 -18.95 -13.10
CA GLY A 103 3.93 -20.33 -13.09
C GLY A 103 3.92 -21.00 -11.70
N HIS A 104 3.58 -20.26 -10.66
CA HIS A 104 3.64 -20.75 -9.28
C HIS A 104 2.54 -21.78 -9.01
N ALA A 105 2.85 -22.86 -8.29
CA ALA A 105 1.91 -23.97 -8.03
C ALA A 105 0.68 -23.56 -7.20
N LEU A 106 0.81 -22.54 -6.35
CA LEU A 106 -0.32 -22.00 -5.56
C LEU A 106 -1.18 -21.00 -6.34
N ASN A 107 -0.78 -20.63 -7.56
CA ASN A 107 -1.60 -19.76 -8.40
C ASN A 107 -2.73 -20.59 -9.05
N PRO A 108 -4.02 -20.28 -8.81
CA PRO A 108 -5.12 -21.04 -9.39
C PRO A 108 -5.13 -21.04 -10.93
N GLY A 109 -4.49 -20.05 -11.57
CA GLY A 109 -4.35 -19.93 -13.01
C GLY A 109 -2.95 -20.29 -13.51
N GLN A 110 -2.39 -21.42 -13.05
CA GLN A 110 -1.03 -21.82 -13.43
C GLN A 110 -0.91 -21.91 -14.96
N ARG A 111 -0.06 -21.05 -15.50
CA ARG A 111 0.21 -20.91 -16.92
C ARG A 111 1.16 -22.00 -17.38
N ASP A 112 0.76 -22.68 -18.44
CA ASP A 112 1.67 -23.47 -19.26
C ASP A 112 2.48 -22.54 -20.19
N TRP A 113 3.78 -22.78 -20.25
CA TRP A 113 4.75 -22.05 -21.07
C TRP A 113 5.14 -22.79 -22.35
N THR A 114 4.51 -23.94 -22.63
CA THR A 114 4.64 -24.63 -23.91
C THR A 114 4.37 -23.67 -25.07
N ARG A 115 5.33 -23.58 -26.00
CA ARG A 115 5.27 -22.67 -27.16
C ARG A 115 4.63 -23.33 -28.38
N PHE A 116 4.50 -24.64 -28.34
CA PHE A 116 3.94 -25.48 -29.37
C PHE A 116 2.84 -26.33 -28.75
N LYS A 117 1.92 -26.81 -29.59
CA LYS A 117 0.92 -27.79 -29.17
C LYS A 117 1.47 -29.18 -29.48
N SER A 118 1.57 -30.02 -28.46
CA SER A 118 1.90 -31.43 -28.65
C SER A 118 0.78 -32.12 -29.44
N TRP A 119 1.15 -33.05 -30.31
CA TRP A 119 0.17 -33.90 -30.97
C TRP A 119 -0.38 -34.92 -29.96
N GLU A 120 -1.70 -34.99 -29.84
CA GLU A 120 -2.39 -35.96 -28.99
C GLU A 120 -3.03 -37.04 -29.89
N PRO A 121 -2.66 -38.33 -29.75
CA PRO A 121 -3.27 -39.40 -30.55
C PRO A 121 -4.75 -39.57 -30.19
N ALA A 122 -5.58 -39.89 -31.18
CA ALA A 122 -6.94 -40.33 -30.93
C ALA A 122 -6.92 -41.65 -30.13
N LYS A 123 -7.70 -41.73 -29.04
CA LYS A 123 -7.88 -42.99 -28.32
C LYS A 123 -8.69 -43.93 -29.21
N THR A 124 -8.09 -45.03 -29.65
CA THR A 124 -8.84 -46.12 -30.30
C THR A 124 -9.67 -46.81 -29.23
N ASP A 125 -10.99 -46.86 -29.42
CA ASP A 125 -11.88 -47.67 -28.58
C ASP A 125 -11.51 -49.14 -28.78
N SER A 126 -10.89 -49.74 -27.76
CA SER A 126 -10.73 -51.19 -27.68
C SER A 126 -12.10 -51.82 -27.42
N GLN A 127 -12.65 -52.52 -28.42
CA GLN A 127 -13.79 -53.43 -28.25
C GLN A 127 -13.39 -54.68 -27.47
#